data_AF-A0A2T2UIW3-F1
#
_entry.id   AF-A0A2T2UIW3-F1
#
_cell.length_a   1.000
_cell.length_b   1.000
_cell.length_c   1.000
_cell.angle_alpha   90.00
_cell.angle_beta   90.00
_cell.angle_gamma   90.00
#
_symmetry.space_group_name_H-M   'P 1'
#
loop_
_entity.id
_entity.type
_entity.pdbx_description
1 polymer ?
#
loop_
_entity_poly.entity_id
_entity_poly.type
_entity_poly.pdbx_seq_one_letter_code
_entity_poly.pdbx_strand_id
1 'polypeptide(L)'
;DDILGEITGEGGVFDFTKLDADGQPLNNQDAIYTIESWDCVRDDATGLMWEVKTAAGGLRDQGNTYTWYNPDADENAGSAGTQDGGDCAGGISCDTQSYVEAVNEAGLCGYSDWRMPTREELRSIVDYQENFPAIDTSVFPNTVATSFWTREPNQNYPSFAWHTDFKFGLASYYFFKAGEKAVRLVRDVSRE
;
A
#
# COMPACT_ATOMS: atom_id res chain seq x y z
N ASP A 1 -37.31 8.15 -12.24
CA ASP A 1 -36.14 8.78 -12.86
C ASP A 1 -34.92 8.47 -12.05
N ASP A 2 -34.48 7.23 -12.20
CA ASP A 2 -33.33 6.63 -11.53
C ASP A 2 -32.37 6.24 -12.66
N ILE A 3 -31.58 7.22 -13.12
CA ILE A 3 -30.56 7.03 -14.16
C ILE A 3 -29.37 7.96 -13.86
N LEU A 4 -28.73 7.75 -12.72
CA LEU A 4 -27.35 8.21 -12.47
C LEU A 4 -26.48 7.05 -11.95
N GLY A 5 -26.75 5.85 -12.47
CA GLY A 5 -25.92 4.67 -12.25
C GLY A 5 -24.83 4.57 -13.31
N GLU A 6 -23.60 4.38 -12.83
CA GLU A 6 -22.48 3.72 -13.52
C GLU A 6 -22.01 4.32 -14.84
N ILE A 7 -20.98 5.18 -14.75
CA ILE A 7 -19.91 5.18 -15.74
C ILE A 7 -18.75 4.38 -15.13
N THR A 8 -18.82 3.06 -15.28
CA THR A 8 -17.75 2.11 -14.98
C THR A 8 -16.66 2.23 -16.03
N GLY A 9 -15.46 2.67 -15.63
CA GLY A 9 -14.25 2.51 -16.43
C GLY A 9 -13.51 1.27 -15.95
N GLU A 10 -13.63 0.15 -16.68
CA GLU A 10 -12.84 -1.11 -16.68
C GLU A 10 -12.03 -1.57 -15.42
N GLY A 11 -12.38 -1.13 -14.22
CA GLY A 11 -11.92 -1.60 -12.91
C GLY A 11 -13.15 -1.67 -12.01
N GLY A 12 -13.21 -2.66 -11.12
CA GLY A 12 -14.41 -2.96 -10.33
C GLY A 12 -14.94 -1.75 -9.52
N VAL A 13 -16.17 -1.90 -9.01
CA VAL A 13 -16.76 -0.94 -8.08
C VAL A 13 -15.87 -0.85 -6.84
N PHE A 14 -15.30 0.32 -6.55
CA PHE A 14 -14.63 0.58 -5.29
C PHE A 14 -15.66 0.53 -4.15
N ASP A 15 -15.39 -0.29 -3.13
CA ASP A 15 -16.22 -0.43 -1.94
C ASP A 15 -15.30 -0.43 -0.71
N PHE A 16 -15.18 0.74 -0.07
CA PHE A 16 -14.19 0.98 0.97
C PHE A 16 -14.85 1.34 2.31
N THR A 17 -14.39 0.70 3.38
CA THR A 17 -14.75 1.03 4.76
C THR A 17 -13.52 1.58 5.51
N LYS A 18 -13.61 2.82 6.02
CA LYS A 18 -12.61 3.47 6.89
C LYS A 18 -12.65 2.86 8.29
N LEU A 19 -11.47 2.52 8.83
CA LEU A 19 -11.30 1.83 10.11
C LEU A 19 -10.41 2.63 11.08
N ASP A 20 -10.78 2.65 12.35
CA ASP A 20 -9.97 3.24 13.41
C ASP A 20 -8.69 2.43 13.74
N ALA A 21 -7.97 2.89 14.76
CA ALA A 21 -6.71 2.29 15.23
C ALA A 21 -6.86 0.85 15.76
N ASP A 22 -8.08 0.42 16.07
CA ASP A 22 -8.41 -0.92 16.55
C ASP A 22 -9.02 -1.79 15.42
N GLY A 23 -9.00 -1.29 14.18
CA GLY A 23 -9.55 -1.98 13.01
C GLY A 23 -11.08 -2.03 12.97
N GLN A 24 -11.76 -1.21 13.78
CA GLN A 24 -13.22 -1.13 13.77
C GLN A 24 -13.72 -0.08 12.79
N PRO A 25 -14.85 -0.31 12.11
CA PRO A 25 -15.45 0.69 11.23
C PRO A 25 -15.73 2.00 11.96
N LEU A 26 -15.32 3.12 11.38
CA LEU A 26 -15.75 4.44 11.84
C LEU A 26 -17.28 4.55 11.78
N ASN A 27 -17.87 5.23 12.76
CA ASN A 27 -19.30 5.53 12.75
C ASN A 27 -19.70 6.43 11.57
N ASN A 28 -18.77 7.28 11.11
CA ASN A 28 -18.95 8.18 9.99
C ASN A 28 -18.02 7.79 8.83
N GLN A 29 -18.56 7.12 7.82
CA GLN A 29 -17.79 6.75 6.63
C GLN A 29 -17.53 7.95 5.68
N ASP A 30 -18.26 9.06 5.86
CA ASP A 30 -18.00 10.34 5.20
C ASP A 30 -16.97 11.20 5.96
N ALA A 31 -16.27 10.62 6.95
CA ALA A 31 -15.25 11.32 7.72
C ALA A 31 -14.19 11.98 6.83
N ILE A 32 -13.84 13.22 7.18
CA ILE A 32 -12.73 13.97 6.59
C ILE A 32 -11.50 13.71 7.45
N TYR A 33 -10.41 13.22 6.84
CA TYR A 33 -9.23 12.72 7.57
C TYR A 33 -8.63 13.72 8.57
N THR A 34 -8.67 15.01 8.27
CA THR A 34 -8.13 16.07 9.15
C THR A 34 -9.03 16.40 10.35
N ILE A 35 -10.26 15.88 10.39
CA ILE A 35 -11.25 16.06 11.45
C ILE A 35 -11.38 14.76 12.26
N GLU A 36 -11.51 13.63 11.56
CA GLU A 36 -11.64 12.29 12.13
C GLU A 36 -10.76 11.35 11.29
N SER A 37 -9.59 10.99 11.84
CA SER A 37 -8.60 10.16 11.16
C SER A 37 -8.92 8.67 11.28
N TRP A 38 -8.55 7.90 10.26
CA TRP A 38 -8.57 6.43 10.25
C TRP A 38 -7.17 5.89 9.96
N ASP A 39 -6.89 4.68 10.42
CA ASP A 39 -5.57 4.06 10.29
C ASP A 39 -5.52 2.98 9.21
N CYS A 40 -6.67 2.40 8.88
CA CYS A 40 -6.80 1.39 7.84
C CYS A 40 -8.05 1.61 6.99
N VAL A 41 -8.03 1.01 5.80
CA VAL A 41 -9.19 0.94 4.90
C VAL A 41 -9.42 -0.52 4.56
N ARG A 42 -10.62 -1.03 4.80
CA ARG A 42 -11.04 -2.33 4.26
C ARG A 42 -11.63 -2.12 2.87
N ASP A 43 -11.22 -2.95 1.93
CA ASP A 43 -11.80 -3.08 0.60
C ASP A 43 -12.77 -4.26 0.63
N ASP A 44 -14.07 -3.95 0.71
CA ASP A 44 -15.14 -4.93 0.81
C ASP A 44 -15.35 -5.70 -0.51
N ALA A 45 -14.92 -5.12 -1.65
CA ALA A 45 -14.97 -5.78 -2.95
C ALA A 45 -13.90 -6.89 -3.06
N THR A 46 -12.67 -6.62 -2.63
CA THR A 46 -11.55 -7.57 -2.75
C THR A 46 -11.34 -8.45 -1.52
N GLY A 47 -11.87 -8.05 -0.35
CA GLY A 47 -11.58 -8.72 0.92
C GLY A 47 -10.18 -8.41 1.45
N LEU A 48 -9.62 -7.25 1.07
CA LEU A 48 -8.32 -6.78 1.53
C LEU A 48 -8.49 -5.69 2.59
N MET A 49 -7.45 -5.47 3.38
CA MET A 49 -7.34 -4.30 4.24
C MET A 49 -5.98 -3.64 4.01
N TRP A 50 -6.01 -2.32 3.89
CA TRP A 50 -4.89 -1.49 3.47
C TRP A 50 -4.45 -0.56 4.61
N GLU A 51 -3.14 -0.43 4.76
CA GLU A 51 -2.51 0.58 5.59
C GLU A 51 -2.87 1.99 5.08
N VAL A 52 -3.20 2.93 5.96
CA VAL A 52 -3.25 4.38 5.63
C VAL A 52 -1.95 5.06 6.03
N LYS A 53 -1.40 5.90 5.13
CA LYS A 53 -0.17 6.66 5.35
C LYS A 53 -0.42 7.88 6.24
N THR A 54 0.60 8.31 6.97
CA THR A 54 0.56 9.51 7.82
C THR A 54 1.41 10.63 7.22
N ALA A 55 1.19 11.88 7.68
CA ALA A 55 2.02 13.04 7.33
C ALA A 55 2.76 13.64 8.53
N ALA A 56 2.72 12.95 9.68
CA ALA A 56 3.25 13.44 10.96
C ALA A 56 4.64 12.87 11.30
N GLY A 57 5.33 12.25 10.33
CA GLY A 57 6.54 11.47 10.56
C GLY A 57 6.25 10.06 11.10
N GLY A 58 7.33 9.38 11.48
CA GLY A 58 7.28 8.05 12.09
C GLY A 58 7.23 6.90 11.08
N LEU A 59 6.88 5.71 11.58
CA LEU A 59 6.96 4.45 10.83
C LEU A 59 6.16 4.47 9.52
N ARG A 60 4.94 5.02 9.53
CA ARG A 60 4.01 5.04 8.39
C ARG A 60 4.00 6.37 7.63
N ASP A 61 5.05 7.19 7.76
CA ASP A 61 5.10 8.48 7.07
C ASP A 61 5.05 8.30 5.55
N GLN A 62 4.32 9.19 4.88
CA GLN A 62 4.17 9.20 3.43
C GLN A 62 5.47 9.46 2.66
N GLY A 63 6.45 10.09 3.32
CA GLY A 63 7.76 10.41 2.78
C GLY A 63 8.77 9.27 2.90
N ASN A 64 8.47 8.22 3.69
CA ASN A 64 9.39 7.11 3.85
C ASN A 64 9.59 6.35 2.54
N THR A 65 10.85 6.08 2.21
CA THR A 65 11.25 5.25 1.08
C THR A 65 12.04 4.04 1.56
N TYR A 66 11.93 2.96 0.80
CA TYR A 66 12.53 1.68 1.13
C TYR A 66 13.19 1.08 -0.10
N THR A 67 14.34 0.44 0.13
CA THR A 67 14.89 -0.51 -0.83
C THR A 67 14.16 -1.84 -0.75
N TRP A 68 14.13 -2.59 -1.85
CA TRP A 68 13.49 -3.89 -1.86
C TRP A 68 14.43 -4.94 -1.25
N TYR A 69 13.97 -5.59 -0.20
CA TYR A 69 14.65 -6.69 0.47
C TYR A 69 13.65 -7.77 0.88
N ASN A 70 13.95 -9.03 0.56
CA ASN A 70 13.25 -10.22 1.04
C ASN A 70 14.28 -11.33 1.28
N PRO A 71 14.51 -11.74 2.54
CA PRO A 71 15.48 -12.78 2.88
C PRO A 71 15.02 -14.19 2.46
N ASP A 72 13.74 -14.40 2.16
CA ASP A 72 13.21 -15.69 1.74
C ASP A 72 13.68 -16.03 0.32
N ALA A 73 14.53 -17.06 0.23
CA ALA A 73 15.10 -17.53 -1.02
C ALA A 73 14.05 -18.09 -1.99
N ASP A 74 12.90 -18.56 -1.48
CA ASP A 74 11.82 -19.10 -2.30
C ASP A 74 10.98 -17.98 -2.94
N GLU A 75 11.02 -16.77 -2.36
CA GLU A 75 10.21 -15.64 -2.82
C GLU A 75 11.02 -14.50 -3.47
N ASN A 76 12.35 -14.53 -3.41
CA ASN A 76 13.18 -13.42 -3.87
C ASN A 76 13.79 -13.59 -5.27
N ALA A 77 13.41 -14.64 -6.00
CA ALA A 77 13.93 -14.99 -7.33
C ALA A 77 15.47 -15.11 -7.41
N GLY A 78 16.11 -15.55 -6.31
CA GLY A 78 17.55 -15.78 -6.25
C GLY A 78 18.38 -14.54 -5.92
N SER A 79 17.76 -13.43 -5.53
CA SER A 79 18.47 -12.24 -5.04
C SER A 79 17.67 -11.58 -3.93
N ALA A 80 18.20 -11.58 -2.71
CA ALA A 80 17.50 -11.01 -1.56
C ALA A 80 17.23 -9.51 -1.69
N GLY A 81 18.01 -8.78 -2.50
CA GLY A 81 17.89 -7.33 -2.66
C GLY A 81 18.86 -6.56 -1.78
N THR A 82 18.49 -5.33 -1.43
CA THR A 82 19.37 -4.38 -0.72
C THR A 82 18.76 -4.07 0.63
N GLN A 83 19.52 -4.27 1.70
CA GLN A 83 19.14 -3.91 3.06
C GLN A 83 19.44 -2.42 3.31
N ASP A 84 18.60 -1.78 4.13
CA ASP A 84 18.85 -0.45 4.71
C ASP A 84 19.30 0.64 3.72
N GLY A 85 18.75 0.64 2.51
CA GLY A 85 19.16 1.57 1.44
C GLY A 85 18.19 2.71 1.15
N GLY A 86 17.06 2.80 1.87
CA GLY A 86 16.08 3.89 1.72
C GLY A 86 16.29 5.05 2.70
N ASP A 87 15.34 5.98 2.72
CA ASP A 87 15.24 7.08 3.68
C ASP A 87 13.91 6.97 4.42
N CYS A 88 13.96 6.57 5.68
CA CYS A 88 12.77 6.30 6.47
C CYS A 88 12.98 6.69 7.95
N ALA A 89 11.87 7.03 8.60
CA ALA A 89 11.83 7.24 10.05
C ALA A 89 11.40 5.97 10.80
N GLY A 90 11.46 6.02 12.14
CA GLY A 90 10.98 4.94 13.00
C GLY A 90 12.06 4.06 13.62
N GLY A 91 13.33 4.32 13.36
CA GLY A 91 14.45 3.61 14.00
C GLY A 91 14.64 2.18 13.48
N ILE A 92 14.18 1.89 12.27
CA ILE A 92 14.30 0.61 11.58
C ILE A 92 15.28 0.74 10.41
N SER A 93 15.71 -0.39 9.86
CA SER A 93 16.39 -0.40 8.56
C SER A 93 15.41 -0.04 7.44
N CYS A 94 15.85 0.80 6.50
CA CYS A 94 15.02 1.33 5.42
C CYS A 94 14.94 0.37 4.22
N ASP A 95 14.44 -0.83 4.49
CA ASP A 95 14.09 -1.84 3.48
C ASP A 95 12.71 -2.46 3.75
N THR A 96 12.16 -3.12 2.71
CA THR A 96 10.79 -3.63 2.74
C THR A 96 10.54 -4.69 3.83
N GLN A 97 11.54 -5.53 4.16
CA GLN A 97 11.38 -6.57 5.16
C GLN A 97 11.26 -5.94 6.57
N SER A 98 12.19 -5.05 6.92
CA SER A 98 12.18 -4.38 8.21
C SER A 98 10.93 -3.52 8.41
N TYR A 99 10.41 -2.92 7.33
CA TYR A 99 9.15 -2.18 7.40
C TYR A 99 7.95 -3.09 7.71
N VAL A 100 7.83 -4.22 7.03
CA VAL A 100 6.78 -5.22 7.30
C VAL A 100 6.86 -5.72 8.74
N GLU A 101 8.05 -6.09 9.20
CA GLU A 101 8.26 -6.56 10.58
C GLU A 101 7.85 -5.51 11.61
N ALA A 102 8.25 -4.26 11.43
CA ALA A 102 7.94 -3.19 12.36
C ALA A 102 6.45 -2.83 12.42
N VAL A 103 5.74 -2.85 11.27
CA VAL A 103 4.28 -2.60 11.27
C VAL A 103 3.53 -3.74 11.97
N ASN A 104 3.98 -4.98 11.78
CA ASN A 104 3.40 -6.14 12.45
C ASN A 104 3.69 -6.14 13.95
N GLU A 105 4.88 -5.74 14.38
CA GLU A 105 5.21 -5.56 15.81
C GLU A 105 4.35 -4.46 16.44
N ALA A 106 4.08 -3.38 15.70
CA ALA A 106 3.21 -2.29 16.15
C ALA A 106 1.73 -2.67 16.25
N GLY A 107 1.29 -3.77 15.63
CA GLY A 107 -0.10 -4.24 15.69
C GLY A 107 -1.08 -3.29 15.00
N LEU A 108 -0.73 -2.74 13.83
CA LEU A 108 -1.56 -1.76 13.11
C LEU A 108 -3.00 -2.26 12.93
N CYS A 109 -3.97 -1.45 13.37
CA CYS A 109 -5.40 -1.76 13.35
C CYS A 109 -5.78 -3.03 14.11
N GLY A 110 -4.98 -3.41 15.12
CA GLY A 110 -5.15 -4.64 15.90
C GLY A 110 -4.60 -5.90 15.22
N TYR A 111 -3.84 -5.77 14.13
CA TYR A 111 -3.39 -6.91 13.31
C TYR A 111 -1.87 -6.94 13.11
N SER A 112 -1.34 -8.15 12.92
CA SER A 112 0.10 -8.46 12.80
C SER A 112 0.44 -9.43 11.66
N ASP A 113 -0.46 -9.53 10.69
CA ASP A 113 -0.35 -10.33 9.45
C ASP A 113 -0.26 -9.42 8.19
N TRP A 114 0.25 -8.21 8.35
CA TRP A 114 0.52 -7.28 7.26
C TRP A 114 1.65 -7.79 6.37
N ARG A 115 1.51 -7.58 5.06
CA ARG A 115 2.47 -8.00 4.04
C ARG A 115 2.61 -6.93 2.95
N MET A 116 3.70 -7.06 2.19
CA MET A 116 3.86 -6.35 0.92
C MET A 116 2.74 -6.76 -0.06
N PRO A 117 2.16 -5.83 -0.84
CA PRO A 117 1.11 -6.15 -1.80
C PRO A 117 1.68 -6.75 -3.08
N THR A 118 0.87 -7.51 -3.80
CA THR A 118 1.13 -7.90 -5.19
C THR A 118 0.84 -6.73 -6.15
N ARG A 119 1.27 -6.87 -7.41
CA ARG A 119 0.93 -5.91 -8.48
C ARG A 119 -0.57 -5.77 -8.68
N GLU A 120 -1.31 -6.89 -8.68
CA GLU A 120 -2.75 -6.89 -8.91
C GLU A 120 -3.51 -6.24 -7.75
N GLU A 121 -3.07 -6.46 -6.51
CA GLU A 121 -3.65 -5.78 -5.34
C GLU A 121 -3.39 -4.26 -5.39
N LEU A 122 -2.16 -3.81 -5.70
CA LEU A 122 -1.94 -2.36 -5.86
C LEU A 122 -2.74 -1.76 -7.01
N ARG A 123 -2.98 -2.52 -8.09
CA ARG A 123 -3.82 -2.09 -9.22
C ARG A 123 -5.29 -1.99 -8.83
N SER A 124 -5.77 -2.80 -7.89
CA SER A 124 -7.18 -2.78 -7.47
C SER A 124 -7.58 -1.52 -6.71
N ILE A 125 -6.61 -0.70 -6.28
CA ILE A 125 -6.84 0.59 -5.63
C ILE A 125 -6.40 1.79 -6.51
N VAL A 126 -6.04 1.56 -7.78
CA VAL A 126 -5.74 2.64 -8.72
C VAL A 126 -7.04 3.21 -9.27
N ASP A 127 -7.27 4.50 -9.07
CA ASP A 127 -8.35 5.24 -9.72
C ASP A 127 -7.82 5.92 -10.99
N TYR A 128 -8.26 5.43 -12.15
CA TYR A 128 -7.85 5.94 -13.47
C TYR A 128 -8.53 7.26 -13.86
N GLN A 129 -9.54 7.71 -13.11
CA GLN A 129 -10.14 9.03 -13.29
C GLN A 129 -9.33 10.12 -12.57
N GLU A 130 -8.60 9.72 -11.54
CA GLU A 130 -7.72 10.59 -10.77
C GLU A 130 -6.31 10.69 -11.39
N ASN A 131 -5.65 11.82 -11.15
CA ASN A 131 -4.28 12.04 -11.61
C ASN A 131 -3.50 12.79 -10.50
N PHE A 132 -2.29 12.33 -10.18
CA PHE A 132 -1.40 12.93 -9.18
C PHE A 132 -2.00 13.09 -7.76
N PRO A 133 -2.21 12.02 -6.98
CA PRO A 133 -2.03 10.59 -7.33
C PRO A 133 -3.31 9.98 -7.95
N ALA A 134 -3.14 8.90 -8.71
CA ALA A 134 -4.21 8.10 -9.32
C ALA A 134 -4.83 7.11 -8.31
N ILE A 135 -5.47 7.65 -7.28
CA ILE A 135 -6.13 6.93 -6.18
C ILE A 135 -7.08 7.90 -5.48
N ASP A 136 -8.19 7.40 -4.94
CA ASP A 136 -9.11 8.20 -4.14
C ASP A 136 -8.43 8.68 -2.85
N THR A 137 -7.99 9.93 -2.84
CA THR A 137 -7.31 10.56 -1.68
C THR A 137 -8.26 10.87 -0.52
N SER A 138 -9.58 10.82 -0.73
CA SER A 138 -10.57 10.93 0.34
C SER A 138 -10.67 9.65 1.18
N VAL A 139 -10.22 8.52 0.62
CA VAL A 139 -10.14 7.21 1.28
C VAL A 139 -8.70 6.87 1.68
N PHE A 140 -7.73 7.18 0.81
CA PHE A 140 -6.30 6.97 1.01
C PHE A 140 -5.54 8.30 1.12
N PRO A 141 -5.72 9.03 2.24
CA PRO A 141 -5.04 10.29 2.46
C PRO A 141 -3.52 10.07 2.57
N ASN A 142 -2.77 11.15 2.37
CA ASN A 142 -1.31 11.16 2.43
C ASN A 142 -0.66 10.16 1.44
N THR A 143 -1.35 9.84 0.34
CA THR A 143 -0.71 9.11 -0.76
C THR A 143 0.06 10.09 -1.61
N VAL A 144 1.38 9.93 -1.66
CA VAL A 144 2.22 10.74 -2.56
C VAL A 144 2.21 10.15 -3.95
N ALA A 145 2.20 11.01 -4.98
CA ALA A 145 2.25 10.62 -6.38
C ALA A 145 3.64 10.06 -6.74
N THR A 146 3.88 8.78 -6.41
CA THR A 146 5.14 8.06 -6.62
C THR A 146 4.92 6.58 -6.94
N SER A 147 6.01 5.84 -7.09
CA SER A 147 5.99 4.40 -7.22
C SER A 147 5.95 3.70 -5.87
N PHE A 148 5.15 2.64 -5.77
CA PHE A 148 5.03 1.77 -4.60
C PHE A 148 5.55 0.37 -4.90
N TRP A 149 6.44 -0.15 -4.07
CA TRP A 149 6.95 -1.51 -4.22
C TRP A 149 5.85 -2.57 -4.07
N THR A 150 5.99 -3.65 -4.83
CA THR A 150 5.21 -4.88 -4.66
C THR A 150 6.11 -5.97 -4.07
N ARG A 151 5.52 -7.05 -3.58
CA ARG A 151 6.26 -8.25 -3.10
C ARG A 151 6.89 -9.06 -4.23
N GLU A 152 6.53 -8.78 -5.49
CA GLU A 152 6.93 -9.64 -6.60
C GLU A 152 8.34 -9.27 -7.11
N PRO A 153 9.32 -10.18 -7.06
CA PRO A 153 10.58 -9.99 -7.77
C PRO A 153 10.38 -10.17 -9.28
N ASN A 154 11.36 -9.72 -10.07
CA ASN A 154 11.41 -10.07 -11.49
C ASN A 154 12.14 -11.40 -11.70
N GLN A 155 11.44 -12.41 -12.21
CA GLN A 155 11.98 -13.75 -12.42
C GLN A 155 13.10 -13.82 -13.48
N ASN A 156 13.06 -12.92 -14.47
CA ASN A 156 14.08 -12.88 -15.53
C ASN A 156 15.30 -12.02 -15.14
N TYR A 157 15.11 -11.11 -14.19
CA TYR A 157 16.12 -10.19 -13.71
C TYR A 157 16.14 -10.18 -12.18
N PRO A 158 16.83 -11.13 -11.52
CA PRO A 158 16.80 -11.31 -10.07
C PRO A 158 17.06 -10.05 -9.24
N SER A 159 17.91 -9.14 -9.75
CA SER A 159 18.23 -7.86 -9.10
C SER A 159 17.12 -6.80 -9.24
N PHE A 160 15.98 -7.12 -9.84
CA PHE A 160 14.84 -6.23 -10.06
C PHE A 160 13.60 -6.73 -9.33
N ALA A 161 12.74 -5.81 -8.94
CA ALA A 161 11.41 -6.09 -8.38
C ALA A 161 10.36 -5.23 -9.06
N TRP A 162 9.09 -5.63 -8.94
CA TRP A 162 7.97 -4.91 -9.51
C TRP A 162 7.43 -3.83 -8.58
N HIS A 163 6.93 -2.75 -9.17
CA HIS A 163 6.28 -1.64 -8.48
C HIS A 163 5.11 -1.10 -9.33
N THR A 164 4.17 -0.41 -8.69
CA THR A 164 3.05 0.29 -9.35
C THR A 164 3.23 1.80 -9.21
N ASP A 165 2.99 2.56 -10.27
CA ASP A 165 3.16 4.03 -10.28
C ASP A 165 1.81 4.75 -10.10
N PHE A 166 1.65 5.42 -8.97
CA PHE A 166 0.46 6.21 -8.66
C PHE A 166 0.50 7.64 -9.23
N LYS A 167 1.53 8.07 -9.98
CA LYS A 167 1.53 9.39 -10.63
C LYS A 167 0.46 9.53 -11.70
N PHE A 168 0.32 8.48 -12.52
CA PHE A 168 -0.48 8.50 -13.74
C PHE A 168 -1.43 7.28 -13.85
N GLY A 169 -1.54 6.48 -12.78
CA GLY A 169 -2.29 5.23 -12.81
C GLY A 169 -1.76 4.23 -13.84
N LEU A 170 -0.46 4.30 -14.17
CA LEU A 170 0.12 3.47 -15.23
C LEU A 170 0.46 2.06 -14.73
N ALA A 171 0.53 1.13 -15.68
CA ALA A 171 0.86 -0.29 -15.47
C ALA A 171 2.09 -0.51 -14.56
N SER A 172 2.11 -1.63 -13.84
CA SER A 172 3.26 -2.04 -13.04
C SER A 172 4.55 -2.15 -13.87
N TYR A 173 5.62 -1.53 -13.39
CA TYR A 173 6.96 -1.58 -13.96
C TYR A 173 7.90 -2.35 -13.03
N TYR A 174 9.11 -2.66 -13.50
CA TYR A 174 10.15 -3.22 -12.64
C TYR A 174 11.40 -2.34 -12.64
N PHE A 175 12.09 -2.31 -11.50
CA PHE A 175 13.31 -1.52 -11.32
C PHE A 175 14.29 -2.24 -10.41
N PHE A 176 15.54 -1.78 -10.35
CA PHE A 176 16.55 -2.36 -9.47
C PHE A 176 16.06 -2.37 -8.01
N LYS A 177 16.28 -3.48 -7.30
CA LYS A 177 15.94 -3.65 -5.88
C LYS A 177 16.66 -2.63 -4.98
N ALA A 178 17.80 -2.13 -5.42
CA ALA A 178 18.55 -1.04 -4.77
C ALA A 178 17.91 0.36 -4.97
N GLY A 179 16.88 0.48 -5.80
CA GLY A 179 16.13 1.72 -5.94
C GLY A 179 15.19 1.94 -4.76
N GLU A 180 14.97 3.19 -4.40
CA GLU A 180 14.08 3.57 -3.31
C GLU A 180 12.65 3.80 -3.83
N LYS A 181 11.65 3.24 -3.16
CA LYS A 181 10.23 3.47 -3.45
C LYS A 181 9.41 3.47 -2.17
N ALA A 182 8.20 4.03 -2.24
CA ALA A 182 7.26 3.99 -1.12
C ALA A 182 6.70 2.57 -0.93
N VAL A 183 6.11 2.33 0.24
CA VAL A 183 5.43 1.07 0.58
C VAL A 183 4.10 1.40 1.27
N ARG A 184 3.07 0.64 0.90
CA ARG A 184 1.78 0.55 1.58
C ARG A 184 1.49 -0.93 1.81
N LEU A 185 1.33 -1.33 3.06
CA LEU A 185 1.05 -2.72 3.38
C LEU A 185 -0.41 -3.07 3.17
N VAL A 186 -0.64 -4.35 2.94
CA VAL A 186 -1.95 -4.96 2.79
C VAL A 186 -2.03 -6.21 3.65
N ARG A 187 -3.24 -6.60 4.04
CA ARG A 187 -3.54 -7.90 4.64
C ARG A 187 -4.83 -8.47 4.08
N ASP A 188 -4.99 -9.77 4.19
CA ASP A 188 -6.22 -10.47 3.83
C ASP A 188 -7.24 -10.36 4.96
N VAL A 189 -8.51 -10.13 4.63
CA VAL A 189 -9.62 -10.18 5.58
C VAL A 189 -10.38 -11.48 5.35
N SER A 190 -10.36 -12.37 6.35
CA SER A 190 -11.17 -13.59 6.31
C SER A 190 -12.65 -13.21 6.18
N ARG A 191 -13.29 -13.66 5.10
CA ARG A 191 -14.75 -13.62 4.99
C ARG A 191 -15.32 -14.63 5.99
N GLU A 192 -16.10 -14.14 6.95
CA GLU A 192 -16.91 -15.00 7.83
C GLU A 192 -18.04 -15.69 7.06
#